data_AF-A0A7S1WNY6-F1
#
_entry.id   AF-A0A7S1WNY6-F1
#
_cell.length_a   1.000
_cell.length_b   1.000
_cell.length_c   1.000
_cell.angle_alpha   90.00
_cell.angle_beta   90.00
_cell.angle_gamma   90.00
#
_symmetry.space_group_name_H-M   'P 1'
#
loop_
_entity.id
_entity.type
_entity.pdbx_description
1 polymer ?
#
loop_
_entity_poly.entity_id
_entity_poly.type
_entity_poly.pdbx_seq_one_letter_code
_entity_poly.pdbx_strand_id
1 'polypeptide(L)'
;MAPAAGAHLRAEAEAADGLPCTPQTRMHLPIGRSVTGDTVWSPPFYFTSGTPQPIGRHDVTQAKICGPGHFWFSPMSCDHITYRPDDFLVKTSEVTGECKVVDLPTVEVAGLACALIEC
;
A
#
# COMPACT_ATOMS: atom_id res chain seq x y z
N MET A 1 -29.82 -16.44 36.07
CA MET A 1 -28.35 -16.52 36.15
C MET A 1 -27.82 -16.13 34.78
N ALA A 2 -27.10 -15.01 34.68
CA ALA A 2 -26.47 -14.48 33.46
C ALA A 2 -25.12 -15.18 33.18
N PRO A 3 -24.31 -14.85 32.12
CA PRO A 3 -24.61 -14.42 30.74
C PRO A 3 -23.70 -15.07 29.62
N ALA A 4 -24.02 -14.75 28.36
CA ALA A 4 -23.17 -14.46 27.18
C ALA A 4 -21.87 -15.24 26.81
N ALA A 5 -21.80 -15.67 25.54
CA ALA A 5 -20.64 -15.58 24.62
C ALA A 5 -21.07 -16.16 23.25
N GLY A 6 -20.84 -15.60 22.08
CA GLY A 6 -20.16 -14.39 21.64
C GLY A 6 -20.27 -14.42 20.12
N ALA A 7 -20.74 -13.32 19.53
CA ALA A 7 -20.83 -13.14 18.09
C ALA A 7 -19.42 -13.13 17.49
N HIS A 8 -19.01 -14.23 16.85
CA HIS A 8 -17.87 -14.23 15.96
C HIS A 8 -18.36 -13.86 14.56
N LEU A 9 -18.62 -12.56 14.39
CA LEU A 9 -18.69 -11.94 13.07
C LEU A 9 -17.33 -12.17 12.40
N ARG A 10 -17.28 -13.16 11.50
CA ARG A 10 -16.29 -13.22 10.43
C ARG A 10 -16.59 -12.04 9.49
N ALA A 11 -16.12 -10.86 9.87
CA ALA A 11 -15.85 -9.81 8.90
C ALA A 11 -14.58 -10.25 8.17
N GLU A 12 -14.74 -11.16 7.22
CA GLU A 12 -13.84 -11.21 6.08
C GLU A 12 -13.99 -9.82 5.46
N ALA A 13 -12.96 -8.98 5.61
CA ALA A 13 -12.87 -7.74 4.89
C ALA A 13 -12.81 -8.12 3.42
N GLU A 14 -13.99 -8.26 2.81
CA GLU A 14 -14.15 -8.35 1.37
C GLU A 14 -13.51 -7.06 0.84
N ALA A 15 -12.38 -7.22 0.14
CA ALA A 15 -11.75 -6.15 -0.59
C ALA A 15 -12.85 -5.51 -1.45
N ALA A 16 -13.24 -4.30 -1.09
CA ALA A 16 -14.34 -3.62 -1.73
C ALA A 16 -13.79 -2.97 -2.99
N ASP A 17 -13.55 -3.80 -4.00
CA ASP A 17 -13.04 -3.40 -5.30
C ASP A 17 -13.88 -2.24 -5.86
N GLY A 18 -13.21 -1.15 -6.23
CA GLY A 18 -13.85 0.06 -6.75
C GLY A 18 -14.33 1.08 -5.70
N LEU A 19 -14.21 0.82 -4.39
CA LEU A 19 -14.46 1.84 -3.36
C LEU A 19 -13.20 2.64 -3.02
N PRO A 20 -13.31 3.95 -2.70
CA PRO A 20 -12.19 4.70 -2.16
C PRO A 20 -11.68 4.04 -0.88
N CYS A 21 -10.37 3.82 -0.79
CA CYS A 21 -9.80 3.26 0.41
C CYS A 21 -10.04 4.16 1.62
N THR A 22 -10.16 3.54 2.79
CA THR A 22 -10.30 4.27 4.04
C THR A 22 -9.15 5.28 4.18
N PRO A 23 -9.34 6.42 4.85
CA PRO A 23 -8.27 7.42 5.01
C PRO A 23 -7.06 6.90 5.80
N GLN A 24 -7.18 5.72 6.44
CA GLN A 24 -6.07 5.05 7.11
C GLN A 24 -5.15 4.32 6.13
N THR A 25 -5.70 3.84 5.01
CA THR A 25 -4.98 3.12 3.96
C THR A 25 -4.43 4.10 2.94
N ARG A 26 -3.11 4.30 2.97
CA ARG A 26 -2.41 5.29 2.14
C ARG A 26 -0.96 4.89 1.93
N MET A 27 -0.37 5.37 0.86
CA MET A 27 1.07 5.21 0.62
C MET A 27 1.76 6.57 0.48
N HIS A 28 3.05 6.59 0.77
CA HIS A 28 3.93 7.71 0.49
C HIS A 28 5.15 7.21 -0.27
N LEU A 29 5.55 7.97 -1.29
CA LEU A 29 6.74 7.71 -2.07
C LEU A 29 7.86 8.65 -1.62
N PRO A 30 9.13 8.22 -1.69
CA PRO A 30 10.27 9.09 -1.41
C PRO A 30 10.31 10.19 -2.47
N ILE A 31 10.46 11.45 -2.07
CA ILE A 31 10.60 12.61 -2.97
C ILE A 31 11.98 13.26 -2.89
N GLY A 32 12.83 12.78 -1.99
CA GLY A 32 14.20 13.25 -1.82
C GLY A 32 14.78 12.83 -0.48
N ARG A 33 15.94 13.41 -0.16
CA ARG A 33 16.59 13.28 1.16
C ARG A 33 16.80 14.67 1.77
N SER A 34 16.63 14.77 3.08
CA SER A 34 16.95 15.97 3.83
C SER A 34 18.47 16.17 3.91
N VAL A 35 18.88 17.36 4.37
CA VAL A 35 20.29 17.67 4.66
C VAL A 35 20.90 16.78 5.77
N THR A 36 20.06 16.16 6.60
CA THR A 36 20.47 15.20 7.64
C THR A 36 20.51 13.75 7.14
N GLY A 37 20.14 13.51 5.88
CA GLY A 37 20.14 12.19 5.25
C GLY A 37 18.82 11.43 5.37
N ASP A 38 17.81 11.99 6.03
CA ASP A 38 16.50 11.36 6.21
C ASP A 38 15.68 11.38 4.90
N THR A 39 14.97 10.29 4.62
CA THR A 39 14.05 10.22 3.46
C THR A 39 12.89 11.19 3.66
N VAL A 40 12.71 12.09 2.70
CA VAL A 40 11.55 12.98 2.63
C VAL A 40 10.45 12.25 1.87
N TRP A 41 9.29 12.11 2.51
CA TRP A 41 8.14 11.40 1.96
C TRP A 41 7.17 12.37 1.27
N SER A 42 6.52 11.90 0.22
CA SER A 42 5.44 12.62 -0.45
C SER A 42 4.25 12.84 0.48
N PRO A 43 3.32 13.76 0.12
CA PRO A 43 1.96 13.72 0.64
C PRO A 43 1.34 12.32 0.46
N PRO A 44 0.33 11.96 1.28
CA PRO A 44 -0.32 10.67 1.17
C PRO A 44 -1.04 10.54 -0.16
N PHE A 45 -0.78 9.45 -0.87
CA PHE A 45 -1.55 9.08 -2.02
C PHE A 45 -2.81 8.34 -1.56
N TYR A 46 -3.96 8.83 -2.02
CA TYR A 46 -5.26 8.21 -1.82
C TYR A 46 -5.58 7.36 -3.05
N PHE A 47 -5.98 6.12 -2.80
CA PHE A 47 -6.31 5.17 -3.86
C PHE A 47 -7.78 4.80 -3.80
N THR A 48 -8.33 4.52 -4.98
CA THR A 48 -9.54 3.72 -5.11
C THR A 48 -9.12 2.27 -5.19
N SER A 49 -9.71 1.42 -4.35
CA SER A 49 -9.43 -0.01 -4.32
C SER A 49 -9.55 -0.60 -5.72
N GLY A 50 -8.61 -1.47 -6.10
CA GLY A 50 -8.66 -2.16 -7.39
C GLY A 50 -8.28 -1.30 -8.60
N THR A 51 -8.01 0.00 -8.43
CA THR A 51 -7.64 0.90 -9.53
C THR A 51 -6.14 1.16 -9.54
N PRO A 52 -5.37 0.62 -10.50
CA PRO A 52 -3.95 0.89 -10.62
C PRO A 52 -3.70 2.36 -11.03
N GLN A 53 -2.65 2.97 -10.49
CA GLN A 53 -2.23 4.33 -10.76
C GLN A 53 -0.85 4.34 -11.43
N PRO A 54 -0.69 4.98 -12.60
CA PRO A 54 0.63 5.15 -13.21
C PRO A 54 1.46 6.16 -12.42
N ILE A 55 2.69 5.78 -12.05
CA ILE A 55 3.62 6.61 -11.28
C ILE A 55 4.80 7.06 -12.15
N GLY A 56 5.41 6.13 -12.90
CA GLY A 56 6.48 6.43 -13.87
C GLY A 56 7.74 7.06 -13.27
N ARG A 57 8.27 6.50 -12.18
CA ARG A 57 9.46 7.01 -11.46
C ARG A 57 10.54 5.96 -11.30
N HIS A 58 11.79 6.30 -11.59
CA HIS A 58 12.94 5.37 -11.49
C HIS A 58 13.81 5.58 -10.24
N ASP A 59 13.47 6.56 -9.40
CA ASP A 59 14.22 6.94 -8.20
C ASP A 59 13.61 6.39 -6.91
N VAL A 60 12.64 5.48 -7.03
CA VAL A 60 11.94 4.88 -5.91
C VAL A 60 12.62 3.57 -5.54
N THR A 61 13.14 3.48 -4.32
CA THR A 61 13.72 2.24 -3.75
C THR A 61 12.95 1.74 -2.54
N GLN A 62 12.15 2.61 -1.93
CA GLN A 62 11.35 2.33 -0.75
C GLN A 62 9.97 2.97 -0.91
N ALA A 63 8.98 2.43 -0.23
CA ALA A 63 7.69 3.08 -0.04
C ALA A 63 7.29 3.05 1.43
N LYS A 64 6.52 4.04 1.86
CA LYS A 64 5.91 4.04 3.19
C LYS A 64 4.43 3.71 3.03
N ILE A 65 4.03 2.53 3.45
CA ILE A 65 2.65 2.06 3.41
C ILE A 65 2.01 2.21 4.80
N CYS A 66 0.76 2.66 4.83
CA CYS A 66 0.02 2.94 6.05
C CYS A 66 -1.33 2.25 6.01
N GLY A 67 -1.74 1.69 7.14
CA GLY A 67 -3.05 1.05 7.29
C GLY A 67 -3.17 -0.30 6.59
N PRO A 68 -4.33 -0.94 6.75
CA PRO A 68 -4.58 -2.26 6.17
C PRO A 68 -4.87 -2.16 4.68
N GLY A 69 -4.46 -3.20 3.95
CA GLY A 69 -4.62 -3.29 2.51
C GLY A 69 -3.51 -4.15 1.90
N HIS A 70 -3.69 -4.49 0.64
CA HIS A 70 -2.69 -5.12 -0.18
C HIS A 70 -2.12 -4.06 -1.12
N PHE A 71 -0.81 -3.87 -1.08
CA PHE A 71 -0.10 -2.86 -1.84
C PHE A 71 0.77 -3.55 -2.88
N TRP A 72 0.64 -3.17 -4.15
CA TRP A 72 1.49 -3.64 -5.24
C TRP A 72 2.27 -2.48 -5.83
N PHE A 73 3.56 -2.69 -5.99
CA PHE A 73 4.46 -1.77 -6.67
C PHE A 73 5.11 -2.53 -7.82
N SER A 74 4.87 -2.09 -9.06
CA SER A 74 5.34 -2.82 -10.24
C SER A 74 6.22 -1.94 -11.13
N PRO A 75 7.30 -2.51 -11.68
CA PRO A 75 8.06 -1.88 -12.76
C PRO A 75 7.35 -1.93 -14.11
N MET A 76 6.25 -2.67 -14.22
CA MET A 76 5.47 -2.80 -15.43
C MET A 76 4.36 -1.75 -15.53
N SER A 77 3.83 -1.57 -16.74
CA SER A 77 2.61 -0.78 -16.93
C SER A 77 1.47 -1.32 -16.08
N CYS A 78 0.48 -0.47 -15.83
CA CYS A 78 -0.69 -0.82 -15.01
C CYS A 78 -1.48 -2.04 -15.54
N ASP A 79 -1.45 -2.29 -16.85
CA ASP A 79 -2.07 -3.48 -17.46
C ASP A 79 -1.38 -4.80 -17.08
N HIS A 80 -0.13 -4.72 -16.62
CA HIS A 80 0.71 -5.87 -16.26
C HIS A 80 1.23 -5.78 -14.82
N ILE A 81 0.49 -5.10 -13.94
CA ILE A 81 0.93 -4.83 -12.56
C ILE A 81 1.27 -6.10 -11.77
N THR A 82 0.62 -7.22 -12.05
CA THR A 82 0.85 -8.51 -11.39
C THR A 82 2.10 -9.26 -11.88
N TYR A 83 2.80 -8.75 -12.90
CA TYR A 83 4.03 -9.36 -13.38
C TYR A 83 5.24 -8.93 -12.53
N ARG A 84 5.63 -9.79 -11.59
CA ARG A 84 6.72 -9.57 -10.64
C ARG A 84 6.63 -8.22 -9.90
N PRO A 85 5.51 -7.88 -9.25
CA PRO A 85 5.47 -6.72 -8.37
C PRO A 85 6.25 -6.99 -7.08
N ASP A 86 6.64 -5.92 -6.40
CA ASP A 86 6.85 -5.93 -4.96
C ASP A 86 5.47 -5.79 -4.30
N ASP A 87 4.97 -6.88 -3.70
CA ASP A 87 3.66 -6.92 -3.06
C ASP A 87 3.75 -7.01 -1.53
N PHE A 88 2.85 -6.29 -0.85
CA PHE A 88 2.79 -6.24 0.60
C PHE A 88 1.36 -6.33 1.09
N LEU A 89 1.03 -7.43 1.76
CA LEU A 89 -0.22 -7.58 2.47
C LEU A 89 -0.09 -7.03 3.89
N VAL A 90 -0.98 -6.12 4.26
CA VAL A 90 -1.11 -5.58 5.62
C VAL A 90 -2.52 -5.90 6.12
N LYS A 91 -2.62 -6.83 7.07
CA LYS A 91 -3.92 -7.27 7.57
C LYS A 91 -4.53 -6.24 8.50
N THR A 92 -5.85 -6.11 8.46
CA THR A 92 -6.65 -5.30 9.41
C THR A 92 -6.43 -5.72 10.87
N SER A 93 -6.12 -6.99 11.11
CA SER A 93 -5.82 -7.52 12.45
C SER A 93 -4.43 -7.16 12.97
N GLU A 94 -3.52 -6.71 12.10
CA GLU A 94 -2.12 -6.42 12.45
C GLU A 94 -1.88 -4.94 12.74
N VAL A 95 -2.67 -4.02 12.17
CA VAL A 95 -2.47 -2.57 12.37
C VAL A 95 -3.76 -1.76 12.31
N THR A 96 -3.90 -0.81 13.25
CA THR A 96 -4.99 0.17 13.31
C THR A 96 -4.55 1.54 12.80
N GLY A 97 -3.82 1.59 11.69
CA GLY A 97 -3.42 2.85 11.03
C GLY A 97 -1.94 3.25 11.16
N GLU A 98 -1.07 2.34 11.61
CA GLU A 98 0.37 2.58 11.62
C GLU A 98 0.97 2.54 10.21
N CYS A 99 2.07 3.27 10.03
CA CYS A 99 2.82 3.29 8.78
C CYS A 99 4.14 2.54 8.94
N LYS A 100 4.48 1.68 7.97
CA LYS A 100 5.78 1.03 7.87
C LYS A 100 6.48 1.41 6.57
N VAL A 101 7.80 1.51 6.63
CA VAL A 101 8.64 1.63 5.43
C VAL A 101 8.95 0.23 4.93
N VAL A 102 8.79 0.02 3.64
CA VAL A 102 9.10 -1.21 2.94
C VAL A 102 10.12 -0.93 1.85
N ASP A 103 11.08 -1.83 1.69
CA ASP A 103 12.01 -1.82 0.56
C ASP A 103 11.33 -2.44 -0.65
N LEU A 104 11.57 -1.87 -1.83
CA LEU A 104 10.98 -2.32 -3.08
C LEU A 104 12.09 -2.87 -4.00
N PRO A 105 12.58 -4.10 -3.78
CA PRO A 105 13.77 -4.60 -4.46
C PRO A 105 13.58 -4.76 -5.97
N THR A 106 12.38 -5.11 -6.44
CA THR A 106 12.12 -5.22 -7.88
C THR A 106 12.07 -3.84 -8.53
N VAL A 107 11.37 -2.93 -7.89
CA VAL A 107 11.22 -1.53 -8.33
C VAL A 107 12.55 -0.76 -8.23
N GLU A 108 13.40 -1.05 -7.26
CA GLU A 108 14.74 -0.45 -7.15
C GLU A 108 15.58 -0.73 -8.40
N VAL A 109 15.45 -1.94 -8.98
CA VAL A 109 16.21 -2.35 -10.16
C VAL A 109 15.58 -1.85 -11.46
N ALA A 110 14.25 -1.88 -11.57
CA ALA A 110 13.55 -1.66 -12.84
C ALA A 110 12.72 -0.35 -12.91
N GLY A 111 12.61 0.38 -11.80
CA GLY A 111 11.77 1.56 -11.62
C GLY A 111 10.34 1.22 -11.18
N LEU A 112 9.60 2.24 -10.73
CA LEU A 112 8.18 2.17 -10.37
C LEU A 112 7.34 2.72 -11.52
N ALA A 113 6.75 1.84 -12.33
CA ALA A 113 5.87 2.27 -13.40
C ALA A 113 4.42 2.38 -12.94
N CYS A 114 3.92 1.43 -12.15
CA CYS A 114 2.55 1.44 -11.64
C CYS A 114 2.46 1.00 -10.17
N ALA A 115 1.47 1.54 -9.46
CA ALA A 115 1.12 1.11 -8.12
C ALA A 115 -0.39 0.79 -8.04
N LEU A 116 -0.75 -0.19 -7.22
CA LEU A 116 -2.13 -0.56 -6.93
C LEU A 116 -2.27 -0.77 -5.43
N ILE A 117 -3.42 -0.40 -4.89
CA ILE A 117 -3.80 -0.71 -3.53
C ILE A 117 -5.18 -1.36 -3.58
N GLU A 118 -5.31 -2.52 -2.95
CA GLU A 118 -6.59 -3.12 -2.64
C GLU A 118 -6.84 -3.00 -1.14
N CYS A 119 -7.98 -2.43 -0.83
CA CYS A 119 -8.60 -2.34 0.47
C CYS A 119 -10.03 -2.89 0.34
#